data_AF-A0A0F9YU10-F1
#
_entry.id   AF-A0A0F9YU10-F1
#
_cell.length_a   1.000
_cell.length_b   1.000
_cell.length_c   1.000
_cell.angle_alpha   90.00
_cell.angle_beta   90.00
_cell.angle_gamma   90.00
#
_symmetry.space_group_name_H-M   'P 1'
#
loop_
_entity.id
_entity.type
_entity.pdbx_description
1 polymer ?
#
loop_
_entity_poly.entity_id
_entity_poly.type
_entity_poly.pdbx_seq_one_letter_code
_entity_poly.pdbx_strand_id
1 'polypeptide(L)'
;MLKIIKEKINSINRLMEQVESTKKPSIIELLKKEIEKLRELNNEYKNILDSKKVVHKEIEKKKIRYYLQDGSTYVIRDKYRYLYDAKSKVITYEFDNGQIERSYPSGIKEIRYGDGSIIIKNDNKDYDKLDDTKSKFISL
;
A
#
# COMPACT_ATOMS: atom_id res chain seq x y z
N MET A 1 -10.85 -17.26 -5.93
CA MET A 1 -10.23 -17.38 -7.28
C MET A 1 -11.28 -17.34 -8.39
N LEU A 2 -12.29 -18.23 -8.38
CA LEU A 2 -13.37 -18.25 -9.38
C LEU A 2 -14.15 -16.93 -9.53
N LYS A 3 -14.39 -16.21 -8.42
CA LYS A 3 -15.10 -14.91 -8.43
C LYS A 3 -14.33 -13.83 -9.20
N ILE A 4 -13.02 -13.76 -9.02
CA ILE A 4 -12.12 -12.81 -9.68
C ILE A 4 -12.05 -13.10 -11.19
N ILE A 5 -11.99 -14.38 -11.57
CA ILE A 5 -11.98 -14.80 -12.97
C ILE A 5 -13.30 -14.41 -13.65
N LYS A 6 -14.43 -14.59 -12.96
CA LYS A 6 -15.76 -14.23 -13.48
C LYS A 6 -15.90 -12.70 -13.67
N GLU A 7 -15.38 -11.91 -12.75
CA GLU A 7 -15.34 -10.44 -12.88
C GLU A 7 -14.47 -10.00 -14.07
N LYS A 8 -13.28 -10.60 -14.25
CA LYS A 8 -12.40 -10.35 -15.39
C LYS A 8 -13.05 -10.69 -16.73
N ILE A 9 -13.72 -11.84 -16.82
CA ILE A 9 -14.45 -12.28 -18.03
C ILE A 9 -15.59 -11.29 -18.34
N ASN A 10 -16.34 -10.86 -17.33
CA ASN A 10 -17.40 -9.87 -17.52
C ASN A 10 -16.87 -8.52 -18.01
N SER A 11 -15.70 -8.08 -17.53
CA SER A 11 -15.04 -6.88 -18.04
C SER A 11 -14.61 -7.03 -19.50
N ILE A 12 -14.06 -8.18 -19.88
CA ILE A 12 -13.65 -8.47 -21.26
C ILE A 12 -14.86 -8.48 -22.20
N ASN A 13 -15.94 -9.16 -21.82
CA ASN A 13 -17.15 -9.22 -22.64
C ASN A 13 -17.77 -7.83 -22.85
N ARG A 14 -17.82 -7.00 -21.81
CA ARG A 14 -18.25 -5.59 -21.93
C ARG A 14 -17.37 -4.77 -22.87
N LEU A 15 -16.05 -5.02 -22.89
CA LEU A 15 -15.14 -4.34 -23.80
C LEU A 15 -15.36 -4.80 -25.25
N MET A 16 -15.59 -6.10 -25.47
CA MET A 16 -15.89 -6.62 -26.80
C MET A 16 -17.23 -6.11 -27.32
N GLU A 17 -18.27 -6.03 -26.49
CA GLU A 17 -19.55 -5.40 -26.84
C GLU A 17 -19.38 -3.93 -27.25
N GLN A 18 -18.50 -3.18 -26.58
CA GLN A 18 -18.20 -1.78 -26.92
C GLN A 18 -17.40 -1.62 -28.23
N VAL A 19 -16.63 -2.64 -28.63
CA VAL A 19 -15.86 -2.65 -29.89
C VAL A 19 -16.71 -3.13 -31.06
N GLU A 20 -17.60 -4.10 -30.84
CA GLU A 20 -18.48 -4.69 -31.84
C GLU A 20 -19.72 -3.82 -32.13
N SER A 21 -20.16 -2.99 -31.17
CA SER A 21 -21.22 -2.02 -31.44
C SER A 21 -20.72 -0.94 -32.41
N THR A 22 -21.17 -1.01 -33.66
CA THR A 22 -20.86 -0.07 -34.76
C THR A 22 -21.29 1.39 -34.52
N LYS A 23 -21.96 1.67 -33.40
CA LYS A 23 -22.20 3.03 -32.91
C LYS A 23 -21.01 3.47 -32.08
N LYS A 24 -20.22 4.42 -32.60
CA LYS A 24 -19.24 5.15 -31.78
C LYS A 24 -19.96 5.62 -30.51
N PRO A 25 -19.52 5.21 -29.30
CA PRO A 25 -20.16 5.64 -28.07
C PRO A 25 -20.19 7.17 -28.06
N SER A 26 -21.35 7.74 -27.75
CA SER A 26 -21.47 9.19 -27.69
C SER A 26 -20.47 9.71 -26.67
N ILE A 27 -19.82 10.85 -26.96
CA ILE A 27 -18.90 11.50 -26.00
C ILE A 27 -19.56 11.64 -24.63
N ILE A 28 -20.87 11.91 -24.63
CA ILE A 28 -21.70 12.00 -23.42
C ILE A 28 -21.73 10.67 -22.64
N GLU A 29 -21.82 9.53 -23.31
CA GLU A 29 -21.83 8.20 -22.67
C GLU A 29 -20.46 7.85 -22.09
N LEU A 30 -19.38 8.17 -22.80
CA LEU A 30 -18.01 8.00 -22.30
C LEU A 30 -17.77 8.85 -21.05
N LEU A 31 -18.19 10.12 -21.09
CA LEU A 31 -18.07 11.01 -19.94
C LEU A 31 -18.92 10.55 -18.75
N LYS A 32 -20.14 10.07 -18.97
CA LYS A 32 -20.98 9.50 -17.90
C LYS A 32 -20.31 8.29 -17.25
N LYS A 33 -19.79 7.37 -18.05
CA LYS A 33 -19.06 6.19 -17.56
C LYS A 33 -17.83 6.59 -16.74
N GLU A 34 -17.10 7.61 -17.17
CA GLU A 34 -15.92 8.08 -16.44
C GLU A 34 -16.31 8.77 -15.12
N ILE A 35 -17.37 9.57 -15.11
CA ILE A 35 -17.92 10.15 -13.88
C ILE A 35 -18.35 9.06 -12.89
N GLU A 36 -18.97 7.98 -13.36
CA GLU A 36 -19.35 6.85 -12.50
C GLU A 36 -18.13 6.17 -11.88
N LYS A 37 -17.10 5.86 -12.67
CA LYS A 37 -15.85 5.31 -12.13
C LYS A 37 -15.20 6.23 -11.10
N LEU A 38 -15.16 7.54 -11.37
CA LEU A 38 -14.61 8.52 -10.43
C LEU A 38 -15.41 8.56 -9.12
N ARG A 39 -16.74 8.41 -9.18
CA ARG A 39 -17.59 8.31 -7.99
C ARG A 39 -17.31 7.04 -7.20
N GLU A 40 -17.19 5.89 -7.88
CA GLU A 40 -16.83 4.62 -7.25
C GLU A 40 -15.48 4.71 -6.54
N LEU A 41 -14.45 5.22 -7.24
CA LEU A 41 -13.13 5.46 -6.66
C LEU A 41 -13.20 6.40 -5.45
N ASN A 42 -13.95 7.49 -5.54
CA ASN A 42 -14.09 8.43 -4.42
C ASN A 42 -14.75 7.77 -3.19
N ASN A 43 -15.74 6.91 -3.40
CA ASN A 43 -16.35 6.14 -2.32
C ASN A 43 -15.37 5.14 -1.71
N GLU A 44 -14.57 4.46 -2.53
CA GLU A 44 -13.49 3.58 -2.05
C GLU A 44 -12.46 4.36 -1.23
N TYR A 45 -12.04 5.54 -1.69
CA TYR A 45 -11.13 6.42 -0.94
C TYR A 45 -11.70 6.83 0.41
N LYS A 46 -12.98 7.22 0.48
CA LYS A 46 -13.64 7.55 1.74
C LYS A 46 -13.64 6.36 2.71
N ASN A 47 -13.97 5.17 2.21
CA ASN A 47 -13.96 3.95 3.03
C ASN A 47 -12.56 3.63 3.57
N ILE A 48 -11.52 3.79 2.73
CA ILE A 48 -10.13 3.60 3.16
C ILE A 48 -9.77 4.63 4.25
N LEU A 49 -10.10 5.89 4.04
CA LEU A 49 -9.79 6.96 4.99
C LEU A 49 -10.48 6.74 6.33
N ASP A 50 -11.74 6.31 6.33
CA ASP A 50 -12.47 5.95 7.54
C ASP A 50 -11.84 4.78 8.29
N SER A 51 -11.28 3.79 7.57
CA SER A 51 -10.59 2.64 8.18
C SER A 51 -9.20 2.96 8.74
N LYS A 52 -8.56 4.05 8.29
CA LYS A 52 -7.20 4.45 8.71
C LYS A 52 -7.19 5.45 9.88
N LYS A 53 -8.28 5.53 10.65
CA LYS A 53 -8.36 6.38 11.85
C LYS A 53 -7.43 5.90 12.95
N VAL A 54 -6.79 6.83 13.65
CA VAL A 54 -5.94 6.54 14.81
C VAL A 54 -6.82 6.14 15.99
N VAL A 55 -6.55 4.98 16.58
CA VAL A 55 -7.26 4.47 17.78
C VAL A 55 -6.40 4.50 19.03
N HIS A 56 -5.07 4.45 18.88
CA HIS A 56 -4.14 4.51 20.00
C HIS A 56 -2.81 5.17 19.61
N LYS A 57 -2.14 5.81 20.57
CA LYS A 57 -0.87 6.51 20.39
C LYS A 57 0.09 6.16 21.54
N GLU A 58 1.27 5.70 21.18
CA GLU A 58 2.41 5.51 22.09
C GLU A 58 3.50 6.55 21.77
N ILE A 59 4.11 7.11 22.82
CA ILE A 59 5.22 8.06 22.70
C ILE A 59 6.40 7.55 23.52
N GLU A 60 7.51 7.33 22.83
CA GLU A 60 8.83 7.07 23.40
C GLU A 60 9.79 8.18 22.95
N LYS A 61 10.91 8.38 23.65
CA LYS A 61 11.81 9.56 23.47
C LYS A 61 12.15 9.94 22.01
N LYS A 62 12.29 8.96 21.11
CA LYS A 62 12.65 9.15 19.69
C LYS A 62 11.72 8.41 18.72
N LYS A 63 10.54 8.03 19.20
CA LYS A 63 9.62 7.17 18.46
C LYS A 63 8.19 7.47 18.86
N ILE A 64 7.36 7.79 17.87
CA ILE A 64 5.92 7.89 18.06
C ILE A 64 5.28 6.77 17.25
N ARG A 65 4.39 5.99 17.87
CA ARG A 65 3.65 4.93 17.21
C ARG A 65 2.17 5.20 17.29
N TYR A 66 1.50 5.15 16.16
CA TYR A 66 0.06 5.27 16.00
C TYR A 66 -0.50 3.91 15.57
N TYR A 67 -1.48 3.41 16.31
CA TYR A 67 -2.24 2.23 15.93
C TYR A 67 -3.52 2.68 15.24
N LEU A 68 -3.79 2.11 14.07
CA LEU A 68 -4.93 2.45 13.25
C LEU A 68 -6.06 1.43 13.44
N GLN A 69 -7.29 1.85 13.19
CA GLN A 69 -8.50 1.06 13.40
C GLN A 69 -8.49 -0.28 12.62
N ASP A 70 -7.90 -0.28 11.43
CA ASP A 70 -7.77 -1.49 10.60
C ASP A 70 -6.62 -2.43 11.03
N GLY A 71 -5.97 -2.16 12.17
CA GLY A 71 -4.84 -2.93 12.70
C GLY A 71 -3.48 -2.51 12.12
N SER A 72 -3.44 -1.58 11.17
CA SER A 72 -2.20 -1.04 10.64
C SER A 72 -1.47 -0.21 11.69
N THR A 73 -0.16 -0.04 11.52
CA THR A 73 0.67 0.74 12.45
C THR A 73 1.49 1.76 11.69
N TYR A 74 1.38 3.03 12.08
CA TYR A 74 2.19 4.12 11.56
C TYR A 74 3.20 4.57 12.60
N VAL A 75 4.47 4.64 12.25
CA VAL A 75 5.56 4.96 13.17
C VAL A 75 6.39 6.11 12.63
N ILE A 76 6.71 7.05 13.49
CA ILE A 76 7.59 8.19 13.23
C ILE A 76 8.84 8.03 14.08
N ARG A 77 10.01 8.14 13.44
CA ARG A 77 11.33 8.26 14.08
C ARG A 77 12.07 9.47 13.50
N ASP A 78 13.20 9.83 14.11
CA ASP A 78 13.99 11.01 13.75
C ASP A 78 14.44 11.08 12.27
N LYS A 79 14.65 9.93 11.60
CA LYS A 79 15.23 9.86 10.24
C LYS A 79 14.28 9.30 9.17
N TYR A 80 13.18 8.69 9.61
CA TYR A 80 12.24 8.01 8.74
C TYR A 80 10.92 7.78 9.46
N ARG A 81 9.88 7.62 8.66
CA ARG A 81 8.57 7.13 9.09
C ARG A 81 8.23 5.86 8.32
N TYR A 82 7.38 5.02 8.89
CA TYR A 82 6.86 3.86 8.17
C TYR A 82 5.41 3.56 8.49
N LEU A 83 4.73 2.98 7.51
CA LEU A 83 3.40 2.40 7.64
C LEU A 83 3.51 0.89 7.41
N TYR A 84 3.14 0.10 8.42
CA TYR A 84 2.81 -1.31 8.24
C TYR A 84 1.31 -1.43 7.96
N ASP A 85 0.95 -1.93 6.78
CA ASP A 85 -0.43 -2.15 6.39
C ASP A 85 -0.88 -3.57 6.79
N ALA A 86 -1.85 -3.66 7.70
CA ALA A 86 -2.24 -4.95 8.27
C ALA A 86 -2.92 -5.90 7.27
N LYS A 87 -3.55 -5.37 6.21
CA LYS A 87 -4.28 -6.13 5.20
C LYS A 87 -3.33 -6.77 4.19
N SER A 88 -2.42 -5.97 3.64
CA SER A 88 -1.47 -6.38 2.61
C SER A 88 -0.15 -6.92 3.17
N LYS A 89 0.12 -6.68 4.46
CA LYS A 89 1.40 -7.00 5.12
C LYS A 89 2.60 -6.28 4.51
N VAL A 90 2.37 -5.22 3.74
CA VAL A 90 3.42 -4.38 3.16
C VAL A 90 3.88 -3.37 4.20
N ILE A 91 5.20 -3.16 4.27
CA ILE A 91 5.81 -2.08 5.05
C ILE A 91 6.31 -1.01 4.08
N THR A 92 5.82 0.22 4.24
CA THR A 92 6.28 1.37 3.46
C THR A 92 7.07 2.30 4.36
N TYR A 93 8.36 2.48 4.07
CA TYR A 93 9.24 3.46 4.70
C TYR A 93 9.30 4.72 3.84
N GLU A 94 9.42 5.86 4.50
CA GLU A 94 9.67 7.15 3.89
C GLU A 94 10.77 7.86 4.68
N PHE A 95 11.84 8.21 3.97
CA PHE A 95 13.04 8.83 4.51
C PHE A 95 13.05 10.34 4.21
N ASP A 96 13.78 11.10 5.02
CA ASP A 96 13.82 12.56 4.92
C ASP A 96 14.40 13.07 3.58
N ASN A 97 15.17 12.24 2.88
CA ASN A 97 15.70 12.53 1.55
C ASN A 97 14.68 12.30 0.41
N GLY A 98 13.42 12.03 0.73
CA GLY A 98 12.36 11.73 -0.25
C GLY A 98 12.38 10.30 -0.79
N GLN A 99 13.28 9.44 -0.31
CA GLN A 99 13.29 8.02 -0.66
C GLN A 99 12.10 7.30 -0.01
N ILE A 100 11.47 6.42 -0.78
CA ILE A 100 10.39 5.56 -0.33
C ILE A 100 10.80 4.10 -0.56
N GLU A 101 10.69 3.27 0.46
CA GLU A 101 10.92 1.83 0.33
C GLU A 101 9.67 1.04 0.66
N ARG A 102 9.30 0.08 -0.17
CA ARG A 102 8.19 -0.85 0.08
C ARG A 102 8.74 -2.25 0.17
N SER A 103 8.55 -2.88 1.32
CA SER A 103 8.86 -4.29 1.55
C SER A 103 7.59 -5.11 1.44
N TYR A 104 7.59 -6.08 0.53
CA TYR A 104 6.47 -6.98 0.27
C TYR A 104 6.66 -8.31 1.01
N PRO A 105 5.56 -9.01 1.37
CA PRO A 105 5.64 -10.31 2.05
C PRO A 105 6.39 -11.40 1.26
N SER A 106 6.55 -11.21 -0.05
CA SER A 106 7.30 -12.11 -0.92
C SER A 106 8.82 -11.94 -0.83
N GLY A 107 9.34 -11.04 0.01
CA GLY A 107 10.76 -10.69 0.06
C GLY A 107 11.21 -9.67 -0.99
N ILE A 108 10.29 -9.24 -1.86
CA ILE A 108 10.55 -8.18 -2.84
C ILE A 108 10.61 -6.84 -2.12
N LYS A 109 11.55 -5.98 -2.51
CA LYS A 109 11.63 -4.58 -2.10
C LYS A 109 11.62 -3.66 -3.31
N GLU A 110 10.74 -2.67 -3.29
CA GLU A 110 10.77 -1.53 -4.21
C GLU A 110 11.43 -0.35 -3.50
N ILE A 111 12.43 0.27 -4.10
CA ILE A 111 13.08 1.49 -3.61
C ILE A 111 12.86 2.56 -4.67
N ARG A 112 12.19 3.64 -4.29
CA ARG A 112 12.02 4.84 -5.11
C ARG A 112 12.84 5.96 -4.51
N TYR A 113 13.76 6.53 -5.28
CA TYR A 113 14.58 7.65 -4.85
C TYR A 113 13.86 8.99 -5.06
N GLY A 114 14.38 10.06 -4.44
CA GLY A 114 13.81 11.40 -4.56
C GLY A 114 13.83 11.98 -5.98
N ASP A 115 14.69 11.46 -6.85
CA ASP A 115 14.74 11.79 -8.28
C ASP A 115 13.72 11.01 -9.14
N GLY A 116 12.94 10.12 -8.50
CA GLY A 116 11.95 9.28 -9.17
C GLY A 116 12.48 7.98 -9.74
N SER A 117 13.79 7.70 -9.65
CA SER A 117 14.35 6.42 -10.06
C SER A 117 13.85 5.28 -9.17
N ILE A 118 13.65 4.09 -9.76
CA ILE A 118 13.07 2.92 -9.06
C ILE A 118 14.02 1.73 -9.21
N ILE A 119 14.33 1.08 -8.09
CA ILE A 119 15.06 -0.18 -8.03
C ILE A 119 14.17 -1.23 -7.39
N ILE A 120 14.13 -2.43 -7.99
CA ILE A 120 13.52 -3.61 -7.41
C ILE A 120 14.62 -4.55 -6.93
N LYS A 121 14.59 -4.90 -5.64
CA LYS A 121 15.47 -5.89 -5.03
C LYS A 121 14.66 -7.11 -4.63
N ASN A 122 15.30 -8.28 -4.66
CA ASN A 122 14.74 -9.51 -4.12
C ASN A 122 15.61 -9.92 -2.94
N ASP A 123 15.20 -9.55 -1.73
CA ASP A 123 15.91 -9.90 -0.51
C ASP A 123 15.16 -11.05 0.17
N ASN A 124 15.62 -12.29 -0.03
CA ASN A 124 15.23 -13.46 0.78
C ASN A 124 15.83 -13.39 2.21
N LYS A 125 16.01 -12.20 2.78
CA LYS A 125 16.54 -12.02 4.13
C LYS A 125 15.56 -11.20 4.94
N ASP A 126 14.68 -11.94 5.60
CA ASP A 126 13.81 -11.47 6.66
C ASP A 126 14.60 -10.62 7.65
N TYR A 127 14.17 -9.37 7.79
CA TYR A 127 14.57 -8.53 8.90
C TYR A 127 13.74 -8.93 10.11
N ASP A 128 14.31 -9.77 10.96
CA ASP A 128 14.04 -9.75 12.39
C ASP A 128 15.37 -9.68 13.14
N LYS A 129 15.72 -8.46 13.58
CA LYS A 129 16.52 -8.29 14.78
C LYS A 129 15.93 -7.16 15.60
N LEU A 130 14.84 -7.50 16.30
CA LEU A 130 14.50 -6.89 17.57
C LEU A 130 15.52 -7.39 18.60
N ASP A 131 16.74 -6.83 18.61
CA ASP A 131 17.62 -6.98 19.77
C ASP A 131 17.12 -6.01 20.85
N ASP A 132 16.19 -6.49 21.65
CA ASP A 132 15.92 -5.94 22.98
C ASP A 132 15.77 -7.10 23.96
N THR A 133 16.90 -7.71 24.37
CA THR A 133 17.21 -8.13 25.75
C THR A 133 18.54 -8.89 25.85
N LYS A 134 19.42 -8.38 26.73
CA LYS A 134 20.44 -9.07 27.54
C LYS A 134 20.94 -10.46 27.06
N SER A 135 22.22 -10.56 26.72
CA SER A 135 23.05 -11.66 27.24
C SER A 135 24.52 -11.28 27.36
N LYS A 136 25.10 -11.87 28.40
CA LYS A 136 26.37 -11.55 29.05
C LYS A 136 27.58 -11.72 28.12
N PHE A 137 28.59 -10.89 28.38
CA PHE A 137 29.98 -11.24 28.13
C PHE A 137 30.28 -12.63 28.69
N ILE A 138 30.76 -13.54 27.85
CA ILE A 138 31.74 -14.55 28.25
C ILE A 138 32.80 -14.58 27.16
N SER A 139 33.99 -14.18 27.57
CA SER A 139 35.28 -14.34 26.91
C SER A 139 35.66 -15.81 26.76
N LEU A 140 36.22 -16.18 25.61
CA LEU A 140 37.34 -17.12 25.48
C LEU A 140 38.24 -16.62 24.35
#